data_AF-A0A8J4F4Z5-F1
#
_entry.id   AF-A0A8J4F4Z5-F1
#
_cell.length_a   1.000
_cell.length_b   1.000
_cell.length_c   1.000
_cell.angle_alpha   90.00
_cell.angle_beta   90.00
_cell.angle_gamma   90.00
#
_symmetry.space_group_name_H-M   'P 1'
#
loop_
_entity.id
_entity.type
_entity.pdbx_description
1 polymer ?
#
loop_
_entity_poly.entity_id
_entity_poly.type
_entity_poly.pdbx_seq_one_letter_code
_entity_poly.pdbx_strand_id
1 'polypeptide(L)'
;MYAYPGRKPTTTLYCFTVKVLNATDPTSPCGRTDKLFKAEIWGDDKQRQKLKGIAVQPAGAKNLTYRSPSWGAPGDQTIKVSQLNWTQQQADGGQICLELDSTTDINSFCMYDFKTCWINFFHESLACCPLYPSSIV
;
A
#
# COMPACT_ATOMS: atom_id res chain seq x y z
N MET A 1 14.35 -3.35 20.95
CA MET A 1 13.08 -3.65 20.26
C MET A 1 12.22 -2.40 20.29
N TYR A 2 12.16 -1.64 19.20
CA TYR A 2 11.29 -0.46 19.16
C TYR A 2 9.88 -0.91 18.78
N ALA A 3 9.07 -1.18 19.80
CA ALA A 3 7.64 -1.37 19.65
C ALA A 3 7.00 0.01 19.45
N TYR A 4 6.56 0.28 18.22
CA TYR A 4 5.80 1.49 17.91
C TYR A 4 4.53 1.54 18.79
N PRO A 5 4.19 2.69 19.40
CA PRO A 5 3.03 2.82 20.27
C PRO A 5 1.74 2.48 19.50
N GLY A 6 0.96 1.53 20.04
CA GLY A 6 -0.32 1.06 19.46
C GLY A 6 -0.30 -0.36 18.89
N ARG A 7 0.87 -0.98 18.72
CA ARG A 7 0.98 -2.34 18.16
C ARG A 7 0.45 -3.39 19.14
N LYS A 8 -0.62 -4.10 18.75
CA LYS A 8 -1.10 -5.27 19.52
C LYS A 8 -0.18 -6.46 19.24
N PRO A 9 0.23 -7.26 20.25
CA PRO A 9 1.09 -8.44 20.05
C PRO A 9 0.47 -9.51 19.13
N THR A 10 -0.82 -9.37 18.80
CA THR A 10 -1.59 -10.26 17.93
C THR A 10 -1.57 -9.85 16.46
N THR A 11 -0.60 -9.05 16.02
CA THR A 11 -0.54 -8.51 14.65
C THR A 11 0.86 -8.52 14.03
N THR A 12 0.89 -8.76 12.73
CA THR A 12 2.09 -8.73 11.89
C THR A 12 1.97 -7.56 10.91
N LEU A 13 3.03 -6.75 10.83
CA LEU A 13 3.09 -5.62 9.91
C LEU A 13 3.88 -6.04 8.66
N TYR A 14 3.25 -5.90 7.50
CA TYR A 14 3.83 -6.22 6.19
C TYR A 14 3.99 -4.95 5.38
N CYS A 15 5.22 -4.54 5.08
CA CYS A 15 5.52 -3.26 4.44
C CYS A 15 6.00 -3.44 3.00
N PHE A 16 5.34 -2.74 2.07
CA PHE A 16 5.71 -2.63 0.67
C PHE A 16 6.44 -1.31 0.46
N THR A 17 7.65 -1.39 -0.08
CA THR A 17 8.44 -0.20 -0.45
C THR A 17 8.08 0.23 -1.87
N VAL A 18 7.65 1.47 -2.01
CA VAL A 18 7.33 2.09 -3.28
C VAL A 18 8.63 2.52 -3.96
N LYS A 19 8.72 2.31 -5.27
CA LYS A 19 9.84 2.76 -6.11
C LYS A 19 9.31 3.61 -7.24
N VAL A 20 9.89 4.78 -7.45
CA VAL A 20 9.55 5.64 -8.57
C VAL A 20 10.45 5.30 -9.75
N LEU A 21 9.85 5.18 -10.93
CA LEU A 21 10.55 4.91 -12.19
C LEU A 21 10.34 6.08 -13.13
N ASN A 22 11.35 6.36 -13.95
CA ASN A 22 11.22 7.34 -15.02
C ASN A 22 10.22 6.81 -16.05
N ALA A 23 9.24 7.65 -16.41
CA ALA A 23 8.26 7.31 -17.41
C ALA A 23 8.92 7.17 -18.78
N THR A 24 8.61 6.07 -19.49
CA THR A 24 9.05 5.86 -20.87
C THR A 24 8.49 6.94 -21.81
N ASP A 25 7.24 7.36 -21.57
CA ASP A 25 6.63 8.51 -22.23
C ASP A 25 6.25 9.56 -21.16
N PRO A 26 7.05 10.63 -21.02
CA PRO A 26 6.78 11.73 -20.09
C PRO A 26 5.50 12.51 -20.41
N THR A 27 4.96 12.38 -21.62
CA THR A 27 3.76 13.11 -22.06
C THR A 27 2.47 12.36 -21.77
N SER A 28 2.56 11.06 -21.44
CA SER A 28 1.43 10.24 -21.04
C SER A 28 0.80 10.74 -19.72
N PRO A 29 -0.48 10.41 -19.42
CA PRO A 29 -1.10 10.76 -18.15
C PRO A 29 -0.30 10.29 -16.92
N CYS A 30 0.29 9.11 -16.98
CA CYS A 30 1.15 8.57 -15.93
C CYS A 30 2.52 9.25 -15.89
N GLY A 31 3.06 9.64 -17.05
CA GLY A 31 4.36 10.31 -17.15
C GLY A 31 4.36 11.75 -16.67
N ARG A 32 3.21 12.42 -16.72
CA ARG A 32 3.01 13.78 -16.19
C ARG A 32 2.68 13.83 -14.70
N THR A 33 2.51 12.68 -14.07
CA THR A 33 2.11 12.58 -12.67
C THR A 33 3.27 12.96 -11.75
N ASP A 34 3.06 13.97 -10.92
CA ASP A 34 4.02 14.53 -9.96
C ASP A 34 3.80 14.02 -8.52
N LYS A 35 2.64 13.42 -8.26
CA LYS A 35 2.25 12.91 -6.95
C LYS A 35 1.59 11.55 -6.98
N LEU A 36 1.86 10.77 -5.94
CA LEU A 36 1.10 9.59 -5.59
C LEU A 36 -0.05 9.98 -4.66
N PHE A 37 -1.28 9.89 -5.16
CA PHE A 37 -2.48 10.29 -4.42
C PHE A 37 -3.13 9.13 -3.67
N LYS A 38 -3.24 7.97 -4.33
CA LYS A 38 -3.90 6.78 -3.80
C LYS A 38 -3.16 5.53 -4.25
N ALA A 39 -3.10 4.53 -3.39
CA ALA A 39 -2.74 3.17 -3.76
C ALA A 39 -3.93 2.24 -3.49
N GLU A 40 -4.15 1.27 -4.37
CA GLU A 40 -5.12 0.19 -4.18
C GLU A 40 -4.37 -1.14 -4.18
N ILE A 41 -4.58 -1.92 -3.12
CA ILE A 41 -3.88 -3.19 -2.92
C ILE A 41 -4.90 -4.31 -3.06
N TRP A 42 -4.58 -5.31 -3.87
CA TRP A 42 -5.44 -6.47 -4.05
C TRP A 42 -5.32 -7.43 -2.87
N GLY A 43 -6.46 -7.84 -2.31
CA GLY A 43 -6.52 -8.74 -1.17
C GLY A 43 -7.89 -9.37 -0.97
N ASP A 44 -7.91 -10.51 -0.30
CA ASP A 44 -9.09 -11.34 -0.11
C ASP A 44 -10.13 -10.64 0.78
N ASP A 45 -11.22 -10.25 0.14
CA ASP A 45 -12.40 -9.61 0.72
C ASP A 45 -13.01 -10.40 1.88
N LYS A 46 -12.91 -11.73 1.84
CA LYS A 46 -13.40 -12.61 2.92
C LYS A 46 -12.59 -12.43 4.21
N GLN A 47 -11.39 -11.86 4.09
CA GLN A 47 -10.48 -11.60 5.19
C GLN A 47 -10.45 -10.13 5.62
N ARG A 48 -11.46 -9.32 5.25
CA ARG A 48 -11.61 -7.91 5.69
C ARG A 48 -11.28 -7.66 7.16
N GLN A 49 -11.82 -8.50 8.03
CA GLN A 49 -11.63 -8.45 9.49
C GLN A 49 -10.21 -8.77 9.96
N LYS A 50 -9.38 -9.37 9.11
CA LYS A 50 -7.98 -9.69 9.38
C LYS A 50 -7.07 -8.50 9.16
N LEU A 51 -7.46 -7.54 8.32
CA LEU A 51 -6.78 -6.25 8.22
C LEU A 51 -7.16 -5.38 9.43
N LYS A 52 -6.21 -5.15 10.34
CA LYS A 52 -6.41 -4.38 11.57
C LYS A 52 -6.04 -2.91 11.42
N GLY A 53 -5.12 -2.61 10.51
CA GLY A 53 -4.64 -1.26 10.27
C GLY A 53 -3.89 -1.15 8.96
N ILE A 54 -3.72 0.08 8.50
CA ILE A 54 -2.84 0.45 7.40
C ILE A 54 -1.85 1.47 7.96
N ALA A 55 -0.56 1.26 7.75
CA ALA A 55 0.45 2.24 8.14
C ALA A 55 1.16 2.77 6.90
N VAL A 56 1.44 4.07 6.86
CA VAL A 56 2.10 4.70 5.72
C VAL A 56 3.26 5.57 6.19
N GLN A 57 4.35 5.58 5.44
CA GLN A 57 5.54 6.37 5.74
C GLN A 57 6.14 6.90 4.44
N PRO A 58 5.98 8.19 4.10
CA PRO A 58 6.71 8.75 2.98
C PRO A 58 8.22 8.71 3.26
N ALA A 59 9.03 8.65 2.21
CA ALA A 59 10.48 8.74 2.32
C ALA A 59 10.88 10.02 3.08
N GLY A 60 11.86 9.87 3.97
CA GLY A 60 12.32 10.95 4.87
C GLY A 60 11.46 11.17 6.11
N ALA A 61 10.27 10.56 6.23
CA ALA A 61 9.52 10.60 7.49
C ALA A 61 10.15 9.69 8.54
N LYS A 62 10.17 10.15 9.80
CA LYS A 62 10.76 9.39 10.93
C LYS A 62 9.85 8.29 11.45
N ASN A 63 8.54 8.46 11.33
CA ASN A 63 7.53 7.60 11.94
C ASN A 63 6.49 7.14 10.90
N LEU A 64 5.97 5.94 11.10
CA LEU A 64 4.77 5.43 10.42
C LEU A 64 3.52 6.19 10.89
N THR A 65 2.64 6.51 9.96
CA THR A 65 1.31 7.06 10.23
C THR A 65 0.27 5.95 10.08
N TYR A 66 -0.38 5.58 11.18
CA TYR A 66 -1.41 4.55 11.20
C TYR A 66 -2.78 5.12 10.82
N ARG A 67 -3.53 4.33 10.05
CA ARG A 67 -4.84 4.65 9.49
C ARG A 67 -5.75 3.44 9.67
N SER A 68 -7.05 3.70 9.79
CA SER A 68 -8.05 2.65 9.81
C SER A 68 -8.07 1.88 8.48
N PRO A 69 -8.32 0.56 8.51
CA PRO A 69 -8.55 -0.23 7.32
C PRO A 69 -9.64 0.40 6.44
N SER A 70 -9.39 0.45 5.13
CA SER A 70 -10.34 0.95 4.15
C SER A 70 -10.36 -0.01 2.97
N TRP A 71 -11.56 -0.36 2.53
CA TRP A 71 -11.79 -1.35 1.49
C TRP A 71 -12.72 -0.80 0.42
N GLY A 72 -12.69 -1.40 -0.77
CA GLY A 72 -13.70 -1.23 -1.81
C GLY A 72 -15.08 -1.74 -1.37
N ALA A 73 -16.02 -1.73 -2.32
CA ALA A 73 -17.32 -2.36 -2.10
C ALA A 73 -17.12 -3.86 -1.81
N PRO A 74 -18.04 -4.50 -1.05
CA PRO A 74 -17.98 -5.94 -0.84
C PRO A 74 -17.87 -6.69 -2.17
N GLY A 75 -16.88 -7.59 -2.28
CA GLY A 75 -16.55 -8.30 -3.52
C GLY A 75 -15.47 -7.66 -4.42
N ASP A 76 -15.07 -6.40 -4.18
CA ASP A 76 -14.05 -5.71 -5.01
C ASP A 76 -12.62 -6.24 -4.80
N GLN A 77 -12.37 -7.06 -3.78
CA GLN A 77 -11.04 -7.60 -3.44
C GLN A 77 -9.95 -6.51 -3.28
N THR A 78 -10.35 -5.29 -2.90
CA THR A 78 -9.47 -4.11 -2.99
C THR A 78 -9.42 -3.36 -1.68
N ILE A 79 -8.21 -3.07 -1.21
CA ILE A 79 -7.91 -2.23 -0.06
C ILE A 79 -7.53 -0.84 -0.58
N LYS A 80 -8.08 0.22 0.02
CA LYS A 80 -7.90 1.60 -0.44
C LYS A 80 -7.00 2.37 0.51
N VAL A 81 -5.80 2.71 0.04
CA VAL A 81 -4.87 3.61 0.73
C VAL A 81 -4.96 4.99 0.06
N SER A 82 -5.97 5.76 0.45
CA SER A 82 -6.25 7.09 -0.13
C SER A 82 -5.55 8.22 0.62
N GLN A 83 -5.47 9.41 0.02
CA GLN A 83 -4.89 10.60 0.64
C GLN A 83 -3.43 10.39 1.08
N LEU A 84 -2.62 9.82 0.19
CA LEU A 84 -1.17 9.75 0.38
C LEU A 84 -0.56 11.14 0.15
N ASN A 85 -0.90 11.79 -0.97
CA ASN A 85 -0.40 13.12 -1.37
C ASN A 85 1.13 13.20 -1.36
N TRP A 86 1.82 12.12 -1.73
CA TRP A 86 3.28 12.07 -1.74
C TRP A 86 3.81 12.65 -3.04
N THR A 87 4.79 13.54 -2.95
CA THR A 87 5.60 13.90 -4.12
C THR A 87 6.38 12.68 -4.62
N GLN A 88 6.91 12.71 -5.85
CA GLN A 88 7.79 11.65 -6.35
C GLN A 88 8.94 11.32 -5.38
N GLN A 89 9.56 12.34 -4.78
CA GLN A 89 10.64 12.16 -3.79
C GLN A 89 10.17 11.47 -2.50
N GLN A 90 8.94 11.75 -2.08
CA GLN A 90 8.34 11.11 -0.91
C GLN A 90 7.84 9.69 -1.21
N ALA A 91 7.45 9.43 -2.46
CA ALA A 91 7.01 8.13 -2.91
C ALA A 91 8.19 7.18 -3.10
N ASP A 92 9.34 7.65 -3.61
CA ASP A 92 10.50 6.79 -3.83
C ASP A 92 11.17 6.40 -2.51
N GLY A 93 11.06 5.11 -2.14
CA GLY A 93 11.45 4.60 -0.83
C GLY A 93 10.39 4.77 0.26
N GLY A 94 9.22 5.34 -0.08
CA GLY A 94 8.07 5.40 0.83
C GLY A 94 7.50 3.99 1.09
N GLN A 95 6.92 3.78 2.27
CA GLN A 95 6.40 2.49 2.69
C GLN A 95 4.88 2.53 2.90
N ILE A 96 4.19 1.54 2.34
CA ILE A 96 2.78 1.27 2.63
C ILE A 96 2.73 -0.10 3.31
N CYS A 97 2.20 -0.15 4.51
CA CYS A 97 2.17 -1.35 5.33
C CYS A 97 0.75 -1.79 5.66
N LEU A 98 0.53 -3.10 5.64
CA LEU A 98 -0.69 -3.76 6.09
C LEU A 98 -0.44 -4.39 7.45
N GLU A 99 -1.25 -4.01 8.43
CA GLU A 99 -1.26 -4.64 9.76
C GLU A 99 -2.29 -5.75 9.75
N LEU A 100 -1.82 -6.99 9.64
CA LEU A 100 -2.65 -8.18 9.59
C LEU A 100 -2.71 -8.87 10.96
N ASP A 101 -3.85 -9.47 11.25
CA ASP A 101 -4.02 -10.39 12.36
C ASP A 101 -2.99 -11.53 12.28
N SER A 102 -2.38 -11.92 13.40
CA SER A 102 -1.35 -12.96 13.43
C SER A 102 -1.83 -14.35 12.98
N THR A 103 -3.14 -14.55 12.85
CA THR A 103 -3.75 -15.79 12.30
C THR A 103 -3.83 -15.83 10.78
N THR A 104 -3.46 -14.74 10.09
CA THR A 104 -3.45 -14.62 8.64
C THR A 104 -2.03 -14.27 8.18
N ASP A 105 -1.59 -14.91 7.11
CA ASP A 105 -0.35 -14.59 6.43
C ASP A 105 -0.60 -13.77 5.16
N ILE A 106 0.42 -13.08 4.67
CA ILE A 106 0.29 -12.22 3.51
C ILE A 106 -0.03 -12.98 2.20
N ASN A 107 0.39 -14.25 2.05
CA ASN A 107 0.11 -15.01 0.81
C ASN A 107 -1.37 -15.33 0.70
N SER A 108 -1.95 -15.83 1.80
CA SER A 108 -3.38 -16.10 1.85
C SER A 108 -4.20 -14.82 1.76
N PHE A 109 -3.68 -13.70 2.27
CA PHE A 109 -4.37 -12.42 2.22
C PHE A 109 -4.33 -11.76 0.84
N CYS A 110 -3.21 -11.74 0.12
CA CYS A 110 -3.08 -11.02 -1.15
C CYS A 110 -3.47 -11.82 -2.39
N MET A 111 -4.05 -13.00 -2.22
CA MET A 111 -4.54 -13.87 -3.30
C MET A 111 -3.48 -14.16 -4.40
N TYR A 112 -2.20 -14.13 -4.03
CA TYR A 112 -1.08 -14.32 -4.92
C TYR A 112 0.09 -14.99 -4.19
N ASP A 113 0.88 -15.78 -4.92
CA ASP A 113 2.01 -16.51 -4.34
C ASP A 113 3.22 -15.59 -4.05
N PHE A 114 4.18 -16.11 -3.26
CA PHE A 114 5.47 -15.46 -3.00
C PHE A 114 5.43 -14.11 -2.27
N LYS A 115 4.54 -13.97 -1.28
CA LYS A 115 4.45 -12.79 -0.39
C LYS A 115 4.33 -11.47 -1.15
N THR A 116 3.63 -11.55 -2.28
CA THR A 116 3.49 -10.45 -3.23
C THR A 116 2.03 -10.04 -3.29
N CYS A 117 1.79 -8.73 -3.35
CA CYS A 117 0.47 -8.16 -3.54
C CYS A 117 0.49 -7.31 -4.80
N TRP A 118 -0.61 -7.33 -5.55
CA TRP A 118 -0.81 -6.42 -6.65
C TRP A 118 -1.18 -5.05 -6.11
N ILE A 119 -0.47 -4.01 -6.57
CA ILE A 119 -0.73 -2.63 -6.14
C ILE A 119 -0.91 -1.74 -7.38
N ASN A 120 -1.95 -0.93 -7.31
CA ASN A 120 -2.32 0.05 -8.33
C ASN A 120 -2.09 1.43 -7.75
N PHE A 121 -1.36 2.27 -8.46
CA PHE A 121 -1.07 3.64 -8.04
C PHE A 121 -1.88 4.63 -8.86
N PHE A 122 -2.35 5.69 -8.21
CA PHE A 122 -3.21 6.69 -8.82
C PHE A 122 -2.71 8.10 -8.53
N HIS A 123 -2.85 8.96 -9.55
CA HIS A 123 -2.76 10.41 -9.42
C HIS A 123 -4.07 11.01 -8.85
N GLU A 124 -4.05 12.31 -8.52
CA GLU A 124 -5.22 13.08 -8.06
C GLU A 124 -6.39 13.02 -9.05
N SER A 125 -6.09 12.96 -10.36
CA SER A 125 -7.09 12.79 -11.43
C SER A 125 -7.71 11.40 -11.51
N LEU A 126 -7.27 10.47 -10.66
CA LEU A 126 -7.61 9.04 -10.70
C LEU A 126 -7.19 8.33 -12.00
N ALA A 127 -6.34 8.94 -12.82
CA ALA A 127 -5.65 8.24 -13.88
C ALA A 127 -4.73 7.16 -13.28
N CYS A 128 -4.94 5.90 -13.69
CA CYS A 128 -4.12 4.77 -13.25
C CYS A 128 -2.69 4.88 -13.77
N CYS A 129 -1.71 4.85 -12.87
CA CYS A 129 -0.33 4.48 -13.19
C CYS A 129 -0.21 2.94 -13.26
N PRO A 130 0.76 2.39 -14.01
CA PRO A 130 0.87 0.95 -14.24
C PRO A 130 0.82 0.10 -12.97
N LEU A 131 0.18 -1.07 -13.10
CA LEU A 131 0.10 -2.10 -12.06
C LEU A 131 1.49 -2.69 -11.87
N TYR A 132 1.95 -2.78 -10.61
CA TYR A 132 3.20 -3.48 -10.31
C TYR A 132 2.98 -4.57 -9.27
N PRO A 133 3.53 -5.78 -9.48
CA PRO A 133 3.67 -6.73 -8.39
C PRO A 133 4.63 -6.14 -7.34
N SER A 134 4.21 -6.10 -6.09
CA SER A 134 5.02 -5.60 -4.99
C SER A 134 5.27 -6.72 -3.98
N SER A 135 6.53 -6.97 -3.67
CA SER A 135 6.95 -8.02 -2.74
C SER A 135 7.48 -7.42 -1.45
N ILE A 136 7.27 -8.13 -0.34
CA ILE A 136 7.95 -7.84 0.92
C ILE A 136 9.38 -8.41 0.79
N VAL A 137 10.37 -7.54 0.64
CA VAL A 137 11.81 -7.89 0.69
C VAL A 137 12.25 -8.21 2.11
#